data_AF-A0A955TDD4-F1
#
_entry.id   AF-A0A955TDD4-F1
#
_cell.length_a   1.000
_cell.length_b   1.000
_cell.length_c   1.000
_cell.angle_alpha   90.00
_cell.angle_beta   90.00
_cell.angle_gamma   90.00
#
_symmetry.space_group_name_H-M   'P 1'
#
loop_
_entity.id
_entity.type
_entity.pdbx_description
1 polymer ?
#
loop_
_entity_poly.entity_id
_entity_poly.type
_entity_poly.pdbx_seq_one_letter_code
_entity_poly.pdbx_strand_id
1 'polypeptide(L)' 'MRLQEKANIEAALKRTDWKIYGPGGAAELLGLKPTTLPSRIKKMGIRKTH' A
#
# COMPACT_ATOMS: atom_id res chain seq x y z
N MET A 1 8.46 -14.35 -9.00
CA MET A 1 8.73 -13.31 -7.97
C MET A 1 7.78 -12.10 -8.05
N ARG A 2 6.45 -12.25 -7.99
CA ARG A 2 5.51 -11.08 -7.95
C ARG A 2 4.47 -11.10 -6.82
N LEU A 3 4.40 -12.20 -6.05
CA LEU A 3 3.45 -12.34 -4.95
C LEU A 3 3.89 -11.54 -3.70
N GLN A 4 5.21 -11.43 -3.48
CA GLN A 4 5.77 -10.75 -2.31
C GLN A 4 5.41 -9.26 -2.26
N GLU A 5 5.44 -8.57 -3.40
CA GLU A 5 5.12 -7.13 -3.44
C GLU A 5 3.67 -6.86 -3.02
N LYS A 6 2.74 -7.70 -3.49
CA LYS A 6 1.32 -7.54 -3.14
C LYS A 6 1.09 -7.80 -1.65
N ALA A 7 1.72 -8.85 -1.11
CA ALA A 7 1.65 -9.19 0.31
C ALA A 7 2.29 -8.10 1.19
N ASN A 8 3.43 -7.54 0.78
CA ASN A 8 4.09 -6.45 1.52
C ASN A 8 3.25 -5.17 1.51
N ILE A 9 2.65 -4.80 0.37
CA ILE A 9 1.77 -3.64 0.28
C ILE A 9 0.50 -3.87 1.10
N GLU A 10 -0.09 -5.06 1.06
CA GLU A 10 -1.27 -5.39 1.87
C GLU A 10 -0.95 -5.38 3.37
N ALA A 11 0.20 -5.92 3.78
CA ALA A 11 0.65 -5.89 5.17
C ALA A 11 0.92 -4.45 5.65
N ALA A 12 1.56 -3.62 4.82
CA ALA A 12 1.76 -2.21 5.11
C ALA A 12 0.43 -1.48 5.24
N LEU A 13 -0.51 -1.69 4.29
CA LEU A 13 -1.85 -1.12 4.35
C LEU A 13 -2.61 -1.58 5.60
N LYS A 14 -2.59 -2.87 5.95
CA LYS A 14 -3.23 -3.36 7.18
C LYS A 14 -2.62 -2.73 8.43
N ARG A 15 -1.28 -2.57 8.47
CA ARG A 15 -0.58 -1.97 9.61
C ARG A 15 -0.87 -0.48 9.77
N THR A 16 -1.19 0.21 8.67
CA THR A 16 -1.52 1.64 8.68
C THR A 16 -3.02 1.91 8.60
N ASP A 17 -3.87 0.92 8.86
CA ASP A 17 -5.33 1.04 8.75
C ASP A 17 -5.80 1.57 7.38
N TRP A 18 -5.22 1.06 6.31
CA TRP A 18 -5.44 1.47 4.93
C TRP A 18 -5.07 2.94 4.63
N LYS A 19 -4.32 3.58 5.52
CA LYS A 19 -3.85 4.94 5.33
C LYS A 19 -2.76 4.99 4.28
N ILE A 20 -3.08 5.54 3.11
CA ILE A 20 -2.14 5.68 1.97
C ILE A 20 -1.25 6.93 2.13
N TYR A 21 -1.82 8.02 2.66
CA TYR A 21 -1.20 9.34 2.72
C TYR A 21 -0.95 9.80 4.16
N GLY A 22 0.08 10.62 4.35
CA GLY A 22 0.40 11.27 5.62
C GLY A 22 1.39 10.47 6.50
N PRO A 23 1.80 11.06 7.64
CA PRO A 23 2.74 10.44 8.56
C PRO A 23 2.18 9.12 9.10
N GLY A 24 3.01 8.08 9.05
CA GLY A 24 2.65 6.70 9.35
C GLY A 24 1.79 6.01 8.29
N GLY A 25 1.68 6.55 7.07
CA GLY A 25 0.96 5.91 5.98
C GLY A 25 1.75 4.76 5.32
N ALA A 26 1.05 3.87 4.62
CA ALA A 26 1.65 2.74 3.93
C ALA A 26 2.70 3.16 2.90
N ALA A 27 2.52 4.33 2.26
CA ALA A 27 3.52 4.88 1.35
C ALA A 27 4.80 5.27 2.09
N GLU A 28 4.69 5.87 3.27
CA GLU A 28 5.84 6.25 4.09
C GLU A 28 6.56 5.02 4.64
N LEU A 29 5.82 4.01 5.13
CA LEU A 29 6.39 2.73 5.55
C LEU A 29 7.11 1.99 4.43
N LEU A 30 6.63 2.14 3.19
CA LEU A 30 7.26 1.53 2.01
C LEU A 30 8.33 2.43 1.37
N GLY A 31 8.59 3.62 1.93
CA GLY A 31 9.54 4.60 1.36
C GLY A 31 9.13 5.12 -0.03
N LEU A 32 7.85 5.02 -0.37
CA LEU A 32 7.29 5.44 -1.65
C LEU A 32 6.66 6.82 -1.55
N LYS A 33 6.68 7.56 -2.67
CA LYS A 33 5.89 8.78 -2.77
C LYS A 33 4.41 8.44 -2.53
N PRO A 34 3.70 9.18 -1.66
CA PRO A 34 2.31 8.89 -1.34
C PRO A 34 1.38 9.05 -2.54
N THR A 35 1.78 9.80 -3.56
CA THR A 35 1.08 9.92 -4.85
C THR A 35 1.24 8.69 -5.77
N THR A 36 2.22 7.81 -5.50
CA THR A 36 2.53 6.64 -6.35
C THR A 36 1.86 5.36 -5.85
N LEU A 37 1.66 5.23 -4.54
CA LEU A 37 1.01 4.08 -3.92
C LEU A 37 -0.42 3.83 -4.45
N PRO A 38 -1.32 4.83 -4.62
CA PRO A 38 -2.67 4.62 -5.14
C PRO A 38 -2.66 4.05 -6.55
N SER A 39 -1.76 4.55 -7.41
CA SER A 39 -1.60 4.05 -8.77
C SER A 39 -1.13 2.60 -8.79
N ARG A 40 -0.22 2.20 -7.88
CA ARG A 40 0.20 0.80 -7.72
C ARG A 40 -0.93 -0.08 -7.17
N ILE A 41 -1.65 0.39 -6.15
CA ILE A 41 -2.81 -0.31 -5.56
C ILE A 41 -3.86 -0.60 -6.64
N LYS A 42 -4.21 0.41 -7.44
CA LYS A 42 -5.14 0.28 -8.57
C LYS A 42 -4.61 -0.67 -9.65
N LYS A 43 -3.31 -0.59 -9.99
CA LYS A 43 -2.65 -1.46 -10.97
C LYS A 43 -2.55 -2.92 -10.51
N MET A 44 -2.35 -3.16 -9.21
CA MET A 44 -2.29 -4.51 -8.62
C MET A 44 -3.68 -5.04 -8.23
N GLY A 45 -4.73 -4.23 -8.36
CA GLY A 45 -6.09 -4.59 -7.95
C GLY A 45 -6.20 -4.87 -6.45
N ILE A 46 -5.38 -4.20 -5.62
CA ILE A 46 -5.51 -4.28 -4.16
C ILE A 46 -6.72 -3.43 -3.80
N ARG A 47 -7.76 -4.05 -3.25
CA ARG A 47 -8.98 -3.38 -2.81
C ARG A 47 -9.16 -3.67 -1.33
N LYS A 48 -9.71 -2.71 -0.59
CA LYS A 48 -10.22 -2.94 0.77
C LYS A 48 -11.43 -3.86 0.63
N THR A 49 -11.19 -5.15 0.57
CA THR A 49 -12.24 -6.16 0.76
C THR A 49 -12.59 -6.07 2.24
N HIS A 50 -13.78 -5.54 2.51
CA HIS A 50 -14.45 -5.68 3.79
C HIS A 50 -14.87 -7.14 3.96
#